data_AF-A0A7S7ADR0-F1
#
_entry.id   AF-A0A7S7ADR0-F1
#
_cell.length_a   1.000
_cell.length_b   1.000
_cell.length_c   1.000
_cell.angle_alpha   90.00
_cell.angle_beta   90.00
_cell.angle_gamma   90.00
#
_symmetry.space_group_name_H-M   'P 1'
#
loop_
_entity.id
_entity.type
_entity.pdbx_description
1 polymer ?
#
loop_
_entity_poly.entity_id
_entity_poly.type
_entity_poly.pdbx_seq_one_letter_code
_entity_poly.pdbx_strand_id
1 'polypeptide(L)'
;MSKGSVENYGFISIKQLNLRSLFSDEYLKQHRNISITASNDYGRFNLDLTHSACNYGGVRFWFLCSCGKRCTKLYFRCSTYACRQCQQLNYMSQQWNKSDLPLLRVRRLRNRLQWSQDLREWSIHQKPKNMHCRTFAALVRELEKRDQERLQTLVAYLSGLSSIHSPN
;
A
#
# COMPACT_ATOMS: atom_id res chain seq x y z
N MET A 1 -2.51 20.63 5.94
CA MET A 1 -2.78 19.80 4.75
C MET A 1 -2.73 18.34 5.17
N SER A 2 -3.75 17.54 4.87
CA SER A 2 -3.73 16.10 5.17
C SER A 2 -2.62 15.41 4.37
N LYS A 3 -1.94 14.46 5.01
CA LYS A 3 -0.90 13.65 4.34
C LYS A 3 -1.55 12.79 3.25
N GLY A 4 -0.90 12.65 2.09
CA GLY A 4 -1.34 11.74 1.03
C GLY A 4 -1.11 10.26 1.41
N SER A 5 -1.81 9.34 0.75
CA SER A 5 -1.62 7.89 0.95
C SER A 5 -0.62 7.33 -0.05
N VAL A 6 0.38 6.55 0.39
CA VAL A 6 1.44 6.00 -0.49
C VAL A 6 0.92 5.19 -1.69
N GLU A 7 -0.24 4.57 -1.54
CA GLU A 7 -0.91 3.75 -2.55
C GLU A 7 -1.38 4.57 -3.75
N ASN A 8 -1.53 5.89 -3.59
CA ASN A 8 -2.00 6.81 -4.63
C ASN A 8 -0.86 7.51 -5.39
N TYR A 9 0.40 7.13 -5.14
CA TYR A 9 1.57 7.76 -5.77
C TYR A 9 2.43 6.75 -6.51
N GLY A 10 2.98 7.18 -7.65
CA GLY A 10 4.01 6.44 -8.36
C GLY A 10 5.25 6.24 -7.48
N PHE A 11 5.91 5.10 -7.61
CA PHE A 11 7.12 4.79 -6.84
C PHE A 11 8.14 4.06 -7.70
N ILE A 12 9.40 4.15 -7.29
CA ILE A 12 10.47 3.27 -7.76
C ILE A 12 10.93 2.39 -6.61
N SER A 13 11.12 1.11 -6.89
CA SER A 13 11.51 0.09 -5.91
C SER A 13 12.91 -0.44 -6.23
N ILE A 14 13.72 -0.65 -5.20
CA ILE A 14 15.08 -1.17 -5.36
C ILE A 14 15.09 -2.55 -6.03
N LYS A 15 14.01 -3.32 -5.85
CA LYS A 15 13.84 -4.65 -6.47
C LYS A 15 13.59 -4.60 -7.98
N GLN A 16 13.14 -3.46 -8.51
CA GLN A 16 12.93 -3.29 -9.95
C GLN A 16 14.24 -2.98 -10.68
N LEU A 17 15.25 -2.52 -9.94
CA LEU A 17 16.57 -2.22 -10.46
C LEU A 17 17.43 -3.47 -10.29
N ASN A 18 17.84 -4.11 -11.38
CA ASN A 18 18.71 -5.29 -11.34
C ASN A 18 20.15 -4.88 -10.97
N LEU A 19 20.35 -4.32 -9.77
CA LEU A 19 21.60 -3.66 -9.38
C LEU A 19 22.75 -4.64 -9.18
N ARG A 20 22.46 -5.91 -8.88
CA ARG A 20 23.49 -6.95 -8.70
C ARG A 20 24.24 -7.26 -9.99
N SER A 21 23.61 -7.12 -11.14
CA SER A 21 24.30 -7.31 -12.43
C SER A 21 25.09 -6.08 -12.88
N LEU A 22 24.92 -4.93 -12.20
CA LEU A 22 25.53 -3.66 -12.61
C LEU A 22 26.84 -3.35 -11.90
N PHE A 23 27.09 -3.94 -10.72
CA PHE A 23 28.25 -3.62 -9.89
C PHE A 23 28.96 -4.89 -9.43
N SER A 24 30.27 -4.95 -9.63
CA SER A 24 31.12 -6.03 -9.09
C SER A 24 31.30 -5.87 -7.58
N ASP A 25 31.62 -6.98 -6.90
CA ASP A 25 31.85 -6.96 -5.45
C ASP A 25 33.04 -6.06 -5.07
N GLU A 26 34.12 -6.03 -5.87
CA GLU A 26 35.25 -5.12 -5.70
C GLU A 26 34.84 -3.65 -5.78
N TYR A 27 33.97 -3.30 -6.74
CA TYR A 27 33.48 -1.94 -6.90
C TYR A 27 32.67 -1.51 -5.66
N LEU A 28 31.80 -2.39 -5.16
CA LEU A 28 30.98 -2.15 -3.98
C LEU A 28 31.83 -2.00 -2.71
N LYS A 29 32.93 -2.75 -2.58
CA LYS A 29 33.88 -2.59 -1.45
C LYS A 29 34.51 -1.18 -1.42
N GLN A 30 34.77 -0.59 -2.58
CA GLN A 30 35.38 0.74 -2.69
C GLN A 30 34.34 1.87 -2.59
N HIS A 31 33.11 1.65 -3.06
CA HIS A 31 32.09 2.69 -3.19
C HIS A 31 30.86 2.42 -2.34
N ARG A 32 30.83 3.00 -1.14
CA ARG A 32 29.68 2.86 -0.23
C ARG A 32 28.41 3.52 -0.76
N ASN A 33 28.55 4.65 -1.44
CA ASN A 33 27.46 5.42 -2.03
C ASN A 33 27.66 5.47 -3.55
N ILE A 34 26.59 5.23 -4.29
CA ILE A 34 26.61 5.09 -5.75
C ILE A 34 25.42 5.85 -6.32
N SER A 35 25.61 6.64 -7.37
CA SER A 35 24.51 7.31 -8.05
C SER A 35 24.18 6.61 -9.36
N ILE A 36 22.90 6.40 -9.62
CA ILE A 36 22.40 5.82 -10.87
C ILE A 36 21.38 6.75 -11.51
N THR A 37 21.18 6.62 -12.82
CA THR A 37 20.08 7.29 -13.51
C THR A 37 18.97 6.29 -13.80
N ALA A 38 17.77 6.55 -13.29
CA ALA A 38 16.56 5.79 -13.60
C ALA A 38 15.65 6.61 -14.52
N SER A 39 15.10 5.96 -15.54
CA SER A 39 14.15 6.59 -16.48
C SER A 39 12.81 5.87 -16.41
N ASN A 40 11.71 6.63 -16.41
CA ASN A 40 10.35 6.10 -16.51
C ASN A 40 9.41 7.16 -17.11
N ASP A 41 8.10 6.93 -17.04
CA ASP A 41 7.06 7.80 -17.59
C ASP A 41 7.07 9.23 -17.00
N TYR A 42 7.74 9.44 -15.85
CA TYR A 42 7.89 10.75 -15.22
C TYR A 42 9.18 11.47 -15.64
N GLY A 43 10.07 10.83 -16.39
CA GLY A 43 11.34 11.40 -16.86
C GLY A 43 12.58 10.64 -16.37
N ARG A 44 13.74 11.32 -16.38
CA ARG A 44 15.03 10.80 -15.93
C ARG A 44 15.41 11.39 -14.58
N PHE A 45 15.82 10.54 -13.65
CA PHE A 45 16.15 10.94 -12.28
C PHE A 45 17.47 10.33 -11.85
N ASN A 46 18.31 11.14 -11.22
CA ASN A 46 19.49 10.64 -10.52
C ASN A 46 19.08 10.19 -9.12
N LEU A 47 19.39 8.94 -8.80
CA LEU A 47 19.02 8.30 -7.55
C LEU A 47 20.29 7.82 -6.85
N ASP A 48 20.45 8.22 -5.60
CA ASP A 48 21.55 7.76 -4.77
C ASP A 48 21.21 6.41 -4.13
N LEU A 49 22.21 5.54 -4.11
CA LEU A 49 22.17 4.20 -3.59
C LEU A 49 23.23 4.02 -2.53
N THR A 50 22.96 3.12 -1.61
CA THR A 50 23.95 2.56 -0.70
C THR A 50 23.68 1.07 -0.55
N HIS A 51 24.62 0.33 0.03
CA HIS A 51 24.48 -1.10 0.22
C HIS A 51 24.97 -1.53 1.60
N SER A 52 24.52 -2.70 2.02
CA SER A 52 24.95 -3.37 3.24
C SER A 52 25.20 -4.85 2.96
N ALA A 53 26.22 -5.43 3.60
CA ALA A 53 26.42 -6.87 3.57
C ALA A 53 25.22 -7.61 4.19
N CYS A 54 24.94 -8.81 3.70
CA CYS A 54 23.94 -9.72 4.25
C CYS A 54 24.59 -10.84 5.07
N ASN A 55 23.92 -11.28 6.14
CA ASN A 55 24.43 -12.34 7.03
C ASN A 55 24.70 -13.68 6.31
N TYR A 56 23.98 -13.98 5.23
CA TYR A 56 24.12 -15.22 4.44
C TYR A 56 24.80 -14.99 3.08
N GLY A 57 25.60 -13.91 2.97
CA GLY A 57 26.31 -13.58 1.73
C GLY A 57 25.56 -12.64 0.78
N GLY A 58 26.33 -11.97 -0.07
CA GLY A 58 25.86 -10.95 -1.02
C GLY A 58 25.50 -9.61 -0.38
N VAL A 59 24.95 -8.73 -1.21
CA VAL A 59 24.67 -7.34 -0.86
C VAL A 59 23.18 -7.01 -0.90
N ARG A 60 22.74 -6.19 0.04
CA ARG A 60 21.41 -5.57 0.03
C ARG A 60 21.54 -4.10 -0.31
N PHE A 61 20.99 -3.73 -1.46
CA PHE A 61 20.92 -2.35 -1.90
C PHE A 61 19.77 -1.59 -1.23
N TRP A 62 19.96 -0.28 -1.11
CA TRP A 62 19.01 0.69 -0.58
C TRP A 62 19.12 1.96 -1.41
N PHE A 63 18.00 2.65 -1.61
CA PHE A 63 18.05 4.07 -1.95
C PHE A 63 18.52 4.87 -0.74
N LEU A 64 19.32 5.90 -0.99
CA LEU A 64 19.68 6.91 -0.01
C LEU A 64 18.87 8.17 -0.32
N CYS A 65 17.87 8.46 0.50
CA CYS A 65 17.11 9.70 0.36
C CYS A 65 17.97 10.89 0.79
N SER A 66 17.69 12.09 0.26
CA SER A 66 18.31 13.35 0.68
C SER A 66 18.25 13.62 2.20
N CYS A 67 17.26 13.06 2.91
CA CYS A 67 17.20 13.10 4.38
C CYS A 67 18.13 12.10 5.10
N GLY A 68 19.01 11.40 4.38
CA GLY A 68 19.95 10.40 4.90
C GLY A 68 19.35 9.02 5.19
N LYS A 69 18.03 8.83 5.00
CA LYS A 69 17.38 7.55 5.29
C LYS A 69 17.56 6.53 4.17
N ARG A 70 17.91 5.30 4.56
CA ARG A 70 17.93 4.13 3.67
C ARG A 70 16.51 3.62 3.43
N CYS A 71 16.12 3.53 2.17
CA CYS A 71 14.77 3.18 1.75
C CYS A 71 14.78 2.12 0.66
N THR A 72 13.79 1.21 0.65
CA THR A 72 13.61 0.27 -0.47
C THR A 72 12.73 0.83 -1.59
N LYS A 73 11.99 1.91 -1.30
CA LYS A 73 11.13 2.60 -2.25
C LYS A 73 11.29 4.11 -2.11
N LEU A 74 11.30 4.81 -3.24
CA LEU A 74 11.13 6.27 -3.31
C LEU A 74 9.81 6.56 -4.02
N TYR A 75 9.11 7.58 -3.56
CA TYR A 75 7.81 8.00 -4.08
C TYR A 75 7.96 9.27 -4.90
N PHE A 76 7.27 9.31 -6.04
CA PHE A 76 7.22 10.44 -6.94
C PHE A 76 6.10 11.39 -6.52
N ARG A 77 6.44 12.62 -6.18
CA ARG A 77 5.50 13.71 -5.87
C ARG A 77 6.21 15.04 -6.07
N CYS A 78 5.50 16.05 -6.58
CA CYS A 78 6.06 17.37 -6.86
C CYS A 78 7.35 17.29 -7.70
N SER A 79 7.31 16.51 -8.79
CA SER A 79 8.40 16.34 -9.75
C SER A 79 9.70 15.75 -9.21
N THR A 80 9.68 15.15 -8.01
CA THR A 80 10.89 14.58 -7.39
C THR A 80 10.62 13.22 -6.74
N TYR A 81 11.68 12.40 -6.66
CA TYR A 81 11.68 11.16 -5.89
C TYR A 81 12.22 11.40 -4.49
N ALA A 82 11.46 11.02 -3.47
CA ALA A 82 11.93 11.06 -2.07
C ALA A 82 11.26 9.98 -1.22
N CYS A 83 11.76 9.77 0.01
CA CYS A 83 11.20 8.78 0.91
C CYS A 83 9.78 9.16 1.36
N ARG A 84 9.05 8.18 1.90
CA ARG A 84 7.69 8.36 2.43
C ARG A 84 7.57 9.55 3.38
N GLN A 85 8.54 9.71 4.29
CA GLN A 85 8.51 10.75 5.31
C GLN A 85 8.76 12.15 4.73
N CYS A 86 9.73 12.29 3.82
CA CYS A 86 9.98 13.54 3.11
C CYS A 86 8.78 13.97 2.27
N GLN A 87 8.15 13.02 1.58
CA GLN A 87 6.94 13.28 0.81
C GLN A 87 5.68 13.44 1.67
N GLN A 88 5.81 13.39 3.01
CA GLN A 88 4.69 13.47 3.96
C GLN A 88 3.55 12.51 3.61
N LEU A 89 3.89 11.27 3.28
CA LEU A 89 2.92 10.24 2.94
C LEU A 89 2.66 9.31 4.14
N ASN A 90 1.42 8.88 4.27
CA ASN A 90 1.00 7.85 5.21
C ASN A 90 0.63 6.57 4.44
N TYR A 91 0.57 5.45 5.15
CA TYR A 91 -0.13 4.28 4.62
C TYR A 91 -1.63 4.52 4.66
N MET A 92 -2.38 3.96 3.72
CA MET A 92 -3.84 4.09 3.69
C MET A 92 -4.45 3.62 5.01
N SER A 93 -3.87 2.56 5.59
CA SER A 93 -4.31 2.03 6.88
C SER A 93 -4.18 3.00 8.06
N GLN A 94 -3.27 3.97 7.99
CA GLN A 94 -3.11 5.01 9.01
C GLN A 94 -4.14 6.14 8.86
N GLN A 95 -4.86 6.17 7.74
CA GLN A 95 -5.93 7.14 7.47
C GLN A 95 -7.32 6.53 7.69
N TRP A 96 -7.40 5.25 8.05
CA TRP A 96 -8.66 4.58 8.28
C TRP A 96 -9.40 5.14 9.50
N ASN A 97 -10.68 5.43 9.30
CA ASN A 97 -11.62 5.78 10.35
C ASN A 97 -12.33 4.53 10.89
N LYS A 98 -13.22 4.74 11.88
CA LYS A 98 -13.94 3.64 12.54
C LYS A 98 -14.80 2.81 11.58
N SER A 99 -15.30 3.41 10.50
CA SER A 99 -16.15 2.73 9.50
C SER A 99 -15.35 1.93 8.45
N ASP A 100 -14.05 2.20 8.29
CA ASP A 100 -13.22 1.54 7.27
C ASP A 100 -12.87 0.09 7.62
N LEU A 101 -12.62 -0.21 8.89
CA LEU A 101 -12.26 -1.57 9.34
C LEU A 101 -13.38 -2.59 9.07
N PRO A 102 -14.65 -2.34 9.43
CA PRO A 102 -15.77 -3.20 9.04
C PRO A 102 -15.90 -3.38 7.53
N LEU A 103 -15.74 -2.30 6.75
CA LEU A 103 -15.77 -2.35 5.30
C LEU A 103 -14.71 -3.29 4.71
N LEU A 104 -13.49 -3.27 5.25
CA LEU A 104 -12.43 -4.17 4.80
C LEU A 104 -12.72 -5.65 5.09
N ARG A 105 -13.39 -5.95 6.21
CA ARG A 105 -13.82 -7.33 6.53
C ARG A 105 -14.82 -7.84 5.49
N VAL A 106 -15.81 -7.01 5.14
CA VAL A 106 -16.77 -7.30 4.06
C VAL A 106 -16.06 -7.52 2.73
N ARG A 107 -15.17 -6.61 2.32
CA ARG A 107 -14.39 -6.75 1.08
C ARG A 107 -13.57 -8.02 1.02
N ARG A 108 -12.91 -8.41 2.12
CA ARG A 108 -12.16 -9.69 2.22
C ARG A 108 -13.07 -10.89 2.01
N LEU A 109 -14.28 -10.89 2.58
CA LEU A 109 -15.24 -11.98 2.40
C LEU A 109 -15.75 -12.03 0.95
N ARG A 110 -16.13 -10.89 0.36
CA ARG A 110 -16.52 -10.80 -1.05
C ARG A 110 -15.41 -11.28 -1.99
N ASN A 111 -14.15 -10.93 -1.71
CA ASN A 111 -12.99 -11.44 -2.47
C ASN A 111 -12.85 -12.96 -2.37
N ARG A 112 -13.01 -13.55 -1.17
CA ARG A 112 -12.98 -15.02 -1.00
C ARG A 112 -14.12 -15.72 -1.74
N LEU A 113 -15.27 -15.07 -1.80
CA LEU A 113 -16.43 -15.51 -2.56
C LEU A 113 -16.30 -15.21 -4.07
N GLN A 114 -15.22 -14.55 -4.51
CA GLN A 114 -15.03 -14.13 -5.91
C GLN A 114 -16.19 -13.25 -6.43
N TRP A 115 -16.79 -12.47 -5.53
CA TRP A 115 -17.89 -11.56 -5.83
C TRP A 115 -17.40 -10.13 -6.04
N SER A 116 -18.21 -9.35 -6.76
CA SER A 116 -17.95 -7.93 -7.04
C SER A 116 -17.71 -7.15 -5.75
N GLN A 117 -16.78 -6.19 -5.83
CA GLN A 117 -16.48 -5.28 -4.73
C GLN A 117 -17.40 -4.04 -4.70
N ASP A 118 -18.26 -3.86 -5.70
CA ASP A 118 -19.33 -2.86 -5.63
C ASP A 118 -20.39 -3.35 -4.62
N LEU A 119 -20.52 -2.62 -3.52
CA LEU A 119 -21.45 -2.95 -2.44
C LEU A 119 -22.91 -2.71 -2.83
N ARG A 120 -23.17 -1.93 -3.88
CA ARG A 120 -24.52 -1.66 -4.39
C ARG A 120 -25.01 -2.77 -5.31
N GLU A 121 -24.09 -3.59 -5.81
CA GLU A 121 -24.43 -4.67 -6.71
C GLU A 121 -25.11 -5.79 -5.92
N TRP A 122 -26.43 -5.88 -6.10
CA TRP A 122 -27.25 -6.99 -5.64
C TRP A 122 -27.37 -8.01 -6.78
N SER A 123 -26.29 -8.74 -7.05
CA SER A 123 -26.39 -9.86 -7.97
C SER A 123 -26.54 -11.16 -7.19
N ILE A 124 -27.39 -12.05 -7.69
CA ILE A 124 -27.63 -13.40 -7.17
C ILE A 124 -26.30 -14.16 -7.30
N HIS A 125 -25.45 -14.04 -6.29
CA HIS A 125 -24.07 -14.43 -6.46
C HIS A 125 -23.92 -15.95 -6.29
N GLN A 126 -23.34 -16.59 -7.31
CA GLN A 126 -23.17 -18.04 -7.35
C GLN A 126 -21.96 -18.50 -6.51
N LYS A 127 -22.00 -19.77 -6.08
CA LYS A 127 -20.88 -20.43 -5.41
C LYS A 127 -19.67 -20.53 -6.33
N PRO A 128 -18.47 -20.11 -5.90
CA PRO A 128 -17.24 -20.28 -6.68
C PRO A 128 -16.96 -21.73 -7.05
N LYS A 129 -16.34 -21.91 -8.22
CA LYS A 129 -15.81 -23.21 -8.65
C LYS A 129 -14.82 -23.73 -7.60
N ASN A 130 -14.91 -25.01 -7.26
CA ASN A 130 -14.07 -25.69 -6.26
C ASN A 130 -14.27 -25.26 -4.78
N MET A 131 -15.29 -24.47 -4.46
CA MET A 131 -15.65 -24.19 -3.05
C MET A 131 -16.66 -25.22 -2.54
N HIS A 132 -16.45 -25.82 -1.36
CA HIS A 132 -17.44 -26.70 -0.75
C HIS A 132 -18.71 -25.92 -0.35
N CYS A 133 -19.90 -26.51 -0.55
CA CYS A 133 -21.17 -25.85 -0.25
C CYS A 133 -21.30 -25.44 1.23
N ARG A 134 -20.75 -26.24 2.15
CA ARG A 134 -20.70 -25.89 3.58
C ARG A 134 -19.87 -24.63 3.84
N THR A 135 -18.68 -24.53 3.24
CA THR A 135 -17.81 -23.36 3.34
C THR A 135 -18.47 -22.14 2.72
N PHE A 136 -19.10 -22.30 1.56
CA PHE A 136 -19.85 -21.25 0.89
C PHE A 136 -20.96 -20.68 1.79
N ALA A 137 -21.86 -21.53 2.28
CA ALA A 137 -22.94 -21.11 3.18
C ALA A 137 -22.42 -20.44 4.45
N ALA A 138 -21.32 -20.93 5.03
CA ALA A 138 -20.68 -20.30 6.18
C ALA A 138 -20.14 -18.90 5.86
N LEU A 139 -19.51 -18.72 4.70
CA LEU A 139 -19.01 -17.42 4.26
C LEU A 139 -20.13 -16.42 3.95
N VAL A 140 -21.23 -16.88 3.37
CA VAL A 140 -22.41 -16.03 3.09
C VAL A 140 -23.03 -15.54 4.40
N ARG A 141 -23.29 -16.44 5.37
CA ARG A 141 -23.81 -16.05 6.69
C ARG A 141 -22.89 -15.07 7.41
N GLU A 142 -21.58 -15.30 7.34
CA GLU A 142 -20.60 -14.39 7.91
C GLU A 142 -20.60 -13.02 7.20
N LEU A 143 -20.74 -13.01 5.87
CA LEU A 143 -20.82 -11.78 5.09
C LEU A 143 -22.05 -10.97 5.48
N GLU A 144 -23.24 -11.58 5.53
CA GLU A 144 -24.49 -10.93 5.93
C GLU A 144 -24.37 -10.28 7.31
N LYS A 145 -23.83 -11.03 8.29
CA LYS A 145 -23.57 -10.52 9.64
C LYS A 145 -22.64 -9.31 9.62
N ARG A 146 -21.55 -9.40 8.87
CA ARG A 146 -20.51 -8.34 8.81
C ARG A 146 -20.97 -7.12 8.04
N ASP A 147 -21.81 -7.29 7.03
CA ASP A 147 -22.42 -6.17 6.32
C ASP A 147 -23.38 -5.40 7.24
N GLN A 148 -24.14 -6.09 8.09
CA GLN A 148 -24.97 -5.45 9.11
C GLN A 148 -24.13 -4.66 10.12
N GLU A 149 -23.07 -5.25 10.67
CA GLU A 149 -22.12 -4.57 11.58
C GLU A 149 -21.49 -3.34 10.92
N ARG A 150 -21.14 -3.44 9.63
CA ARG A 150 -20.58 -2.34 8.83
C ARG A 150 -21.58 -1.19 8.71
N LEU A 151 -22.84 -1.47 8.35
CA LEU A 151 -23.88 -0.45 8.21
C LEU A 151 -24.13 0.26 9.54
N GLN A 152 -24.23 -0.49 10.65
CA GLN A 152 -24.39 0.09 11.98
C GLN A 152 -23.22 1.01 12.36
N THR A 153 -21.98 0.56 12.11
CA THR A 153 -20.78 1.37 12.40
C THR A 153 -20.72 2.62 11.53
N LEU A 154 -21.10 2.52 10.25
CA LEU A 154 -21.14 3.63 9.33
C LEU A 154 -22.18 4.67 9.77
N VAL A 155 -23.40 4.24 10.11
CA VAL A 155 -24.46 5.13 10.63
C VAL A 155 -23.98 5.84 11.89
N ALA A 156 -23.45 5.10 12.87
CA ALA A 156 -22.94 5.70 14.11
C ALA A 156 -21.81 6.71 13.86
N TYR A 157 -20.91 6.41 12.93
CA TYR A 157 -19.85 7.32 12.52
C TYR A 157 -20.40 8.60 11.88
N LEU A 158 -21.34 8.48 10.93
CA LEU A 158 -21.97 9.63 10.26
C LEU A 158 -22.77 10.50 11.23
N SER A 159 -23.56 9.89 12.13
CA SER A 159 -24.31 10.61 13.16
C SER A 159 -23.39 11.40 14.10
N GLY A 160 -22.24 10.81 14.47
CA GLY A 160 -21.23 11.51 15.28
C GLY A 160 -20.56 12.68 14.58
N LEU A 161 -20.47 12.67 13.24
CA LEU A 161 -19.97 13.80 12.46
C LEU A 161 -20.99 14.94 12.38
N SER A 162 -22.28 14.62 12.21
CA SER A 162 -23.34 15.63 12.17
C SER A 162 -23.49 16.41 13.49
N SER A 163 -23.23 15.79 14.64
CA SER A 163 -23.28 16.46 15.95
C SER A 163 -22.14 17.46 16.18
N ILE A 164 -21.08 17.46 15.35
CA ILE A 164 -19.92 18.36 15.47
C ILE A 164 -20.09 19.62 14.58
N HIS A 165 -21.08 19.64 13.68
CA HIS A 165 -21.27 20.69 12.67
C HIS A 165 -22.56 21.51 12.85
N SER A 166 -23.12 21.60 14.06
CA SER A 166 -24.13 22.64 14.35
C SER A 166 -23.43 24.02 14.40
N PRO A 167 -23.65 24.92 13.43
CA PRO A 167 -23.19 26.28 13.55
C PRO A 167 -24.10 27.00 14.57
N ASN A 168 -23.48 27.67 15.54
CA ASN A 168 -24.12 28.81 16.21
C ASN A 168 -24.21 29.98 15.23
#